data_AF-A0A9P7DEM0-F1
#
_entry.id   AF-A0A9P7DEM0-F1
#
_cell.length_a   1.000
_cell.length_b   1.000
_cell.length_c   1.000
_cell.angle_alpha   90.00
_cell.angle_beta   90.00
_cell.angle_gamma   90.00
#
_symmetry.space_group_name_H-M   'P 1'
#
loop_
_entity.id
_entity.type
_entity.pdbx_description
1 polymer ?
#
loop_
_entity_poly.entity_id
_entity_poly.type
_entity_poly.pdbx_seq_one_letter_code
_entity_poly.pdbx_strand_id
1 'polypeptide(L)'
;MKLTAGSQRLFYLNIRQTHNPTKERRHTVMNMALTQHTVLEISGKMPSQEQVWIIHGAYKIGEFWEKIPNYKQRGQCGLCQSPESIEHILLDCDSLVSRTIWKAARDLWCSNLITFNNESGKKMTGKSRLFNILVLESAHLIWKLRCERTIKYKGIKEKFHSETEIYNKWLHVINTRLKFDRLLTDSKRYGKKALKVETVLKTWSGLLLHEDNLPDNWVHNTGVLVGMAPRRPPGRNR
;
A
#
# COMPACT_ATOMS: atom_id res chain seq x y z
N MET A 1 -43.76 -12.93 -19.98
CA MET A 1 -42.91 -14.14 -19.87
C MET A 1 -42.05 -14.00 -18.61
N LYS A 2 -42.29 -14.79 -17.56
CA LYS A 2 -41.54 -14.71 -16.29
C LYS A 2 -40.21 -15.47 -16.45
N LEU A 3 -39.08 -14.80 -16.23
CA LEU A 3 -37.74 -15.40 -16.29
C LEU A 3 -37.56 -16.32 -15.07
N THR A 4 -37.52 -17.63 -15.28
CA THR A 4 -37.51 -18.62 -14.17
C THR A 4 -36.12 -19.00 -13.65
N ALA A 5 -35.03 -18.74 -14.37
CA ALA A 5 -33.67 -18.73 -13.81
C ALA A 5 -32.67 -18.31 -14.89
N GLY A 6 -31.90 -17.25 -14.64
CA GLY A 6 -30.69 -16.94 -15.39
C GLY A 6 -29.54 -16.84 -14.41
N SER A 7 -28.38 -17.40 -14.74
CA SER A 7 -27.18 -17.14 -13.92
C SER A 7 -26.73 -15.70 -14.13
N GLN A 8 -26.13 -15.08 -13.11
CA GLN A 8 -25.60 -13.71 -13.16
C GLN A 8 -24.69 -13.48 -14.38
N ARG A 9 -24.00 -14.53 -14.84
CA ARG A 9 -23.18 -14.58 -16.06
C ARG A 9 -23.99 -14.38 -17.34
N LEU A 10 -25.14 -15.05 -17.48
CA LEU A 10 -26.01 -14.92 -18.66
C LEU A 10 -26.62 -13.51 -18.73
N PHE A 11 -27.01 -12.94 -17.60
CA PHE A 11 -27.48 -11.56 -17.54
C PHE A 11 -26.38 -10.56 -17.90
N TYR A 12 -25.17 -10.75 -17.38
CA TYR A 12 -24.02 -9.89 -17.70
C TYR A 12 -23.65 -9.94 -19.19
N LEU A 13 -23.65 -11.14 -19.80
CA LEU A 13 -23.36 -11.30 -21.23
C LEU A 13 -24.40 -10.61 -22.12
N ASN A 14 -25.69 -10.73 -21.79
CA ASN A 14 -26.76 -10.05 -22.54
C ASN A 14 -26.69 -8.52 -22.39
N ILE A 15 -26.41 -8.00 -21.19
CA ILE A 15 -26.22 -6.56 -20.98
C ILE A 15 -25.02 -6.05 -21.79
N ARG A 16 -23.94 -6.83 -21.85
CA ARG A 16 -22.74 -6.49 -22.65
C ARG A 16 -22.99 -6.53 -24.16
N GLN A 17 -23.86 -7.42 -24.63
CA GLN A 17 -24.25 -7.52 -26.06
C GLN A 17 -25.24 -6.43 -26.49
N THR A 18 -26.06 -5.93 -25.56
CA THR A 18 -27.05 -4.87 -25.81
C THR A 18 -26.50 -3.46 -25.60
N HIS A 19 -25.33 -3.35 -24.96
CA HIS A 19 -24.65 -2.08 -24.76
C HIS A 19 -23.90 -1.67 -26.03
N ASN A 20 -24.47 -0.75 -26.82
CA ASN A 20 -23.73 -0.07 -27.87
C ASN A 20 -22.48 0.60 -27.26
N PRO A 21 -21.25 0.29 -27.72
CA PRO A 21 -20.06 0.93 -27.20
C PRO A 21 -20.14 2.43 -27.50
N THR A 22 -20.33 3.24 -26.46
CA THR A 22 -20.15 4.68 -26.56
C THR A 22 -18.77 4.95 -27.13
N LYS A 23 -18.68 5.74 -28.22
CA LYS A 23 -17.41 6.14 -28.84
C LYS A 23 -16.39 6.46 -27.75
N GLU A 24 -15.26 5.73 -27.75
CA GLU A 24 -14.21 5.94 -26.77
C GLU A 24 -13.78 7.40 -26.80
N ARG A 25 -13.89 8.05 -25.64
CA ARG A 25 -13.54 9.47 -25.52
C ARG A 25 -12.03 9.59 -25.71
N ARG A 26 -11.60 10.50 -26.58
CA ARG A 26 -10.18 10.77 -26.90
C ARG A 26 -9.30 10.91 -25.64
N HIS A 27 -9.83 11.54 -24.61
CA HIS A 27 -9.15 11.72 -23.33
C HIS A 27 -8.87 10.38 -22.60
N THR A 28 -9.80 9.43 -22.66
CA THR A 28 -9.63 8.09 -22.07
C THR A 28 -8.53 7.32 -22.76
N VAL A 29 -8.45 7.40 -24.10
CA VAL A 29 -7.38 6.76 -24.89
C VAL A 29 -6.02 7.38 -24.57
N MET A 30 -5.97 8.70 -24.40
CA MET A 30 -4.75 9.42 -24.05
C MET A 30 -4.26 9.07 -22.64
N ASN A 31 -5.15 9.09 -21.64
CA ASN A 31 -4.81 8.72 -20.25
C ASN A 31 -4.41 7.24 -20.13
N MET A 32 -5.04 6.37 -20.91
CA MET A 32 -4.68 4.96 -21.03
C MET A 32 -3.23 4.83 -21.51
N ALA A 33 -2.89 5.48 -22.63
CA ALA A 33 -1.54 5.44 -23.18
C ALA A 33 -0.51 6.03 -22.19
N LEU A 34 -0.84 7.16 -21.54
CA LEU A 34 0.03 7.78 -20.54
C LEU A 34 0.32 6.80 -19.39
N THR A 35 -0.72 6.21 -18.83
CA THR A 35 -0.61 5.27 -17.70
C THR A 35 0.17 4.01 -18.09
N GLN A 36 -0.04 3.49 -19.30
CA GLN A 36 0.73 2.35 -19.80
C GLN A 36 2.22 2.68 -19.91
N HIS A 37 2.57 3.87 -20.41
CA HIS A 37 3.95 4.32 -20.51
C HIS A 37 4.60 4.54 -19.14
N THR A 38 3.90 5.17 -18.19
CA THR A 38 4.42 5.37 -16.83
C THR A 38 4.65 4.03 -16.13
N VAL A 39 3.73 3.06 -16.27
CA VAL A 39 3.91 1.72 -15.68
C VAL A 39 5.00 0.93 -16.41
N LEU A 40 5.18 1.11 -17.71
CA LEU A 40 6.30 0.54 -18.46
C LEU A 40 7.64 1.05 -17.93
N GLU A 41 7.77 2.36 -17.71
CA GLU A 41 8.99 2.97 -17.16
C GLU A 41 9.32 2.42 -15.77
N ILE A 42 8.30 2.23 -14.92
CA ILE A 42 8.49 1.75 -13.55
C ILE A 42 8.74 0.24 -13.48
N SER A 43 8.01 -0.55 -14.26
CA SER A 43 7.99 -2.02 -14.14
C SER A 43 8.80 -2.76 -15.21
N GLY A 44 9.25 -2.06 -16.26
CA GLY A 44 9.87 -2.65 -17.43
C GLY A 44 8.91 -3.46 -18.32
N LYS A 45 7.60 -3.49 -18.01
CA LYS A 45 6.59 -4.23 -18.76
C LYS A 45 5.35 -3.38 -19.02
N MET A 46 4.90 -3.34 -20.27
CA MET A 46 3.68 -2.64 -20.67
C MET A 46 2.46 -3.37 -20.07
N PRO A 47 1.63 -2.72 -19.25
CA PRO A 47 0.41 -3.33 -18.74
C PRO A 47 -0.68 -3.36 -19.84
N SER A 48 -1.54 -4.38 -19.80
CA SER A 48 -2.70 -4.44 -20.70
C SER A 48 -3.72 -3.34 -20.36
N GLN A 49 -4.57 -2.98 -21.31
CA GLN A 49 -5.64 -2.01 -21.06
C GLN A 49 -6.56 -2.45 -19.91
N GLU A 50 -6.84 -3.75 -19.77
CA GLU A 50 -7.62 -4.28 -18.65
C GLU A 50 -6.92 -4.07 -17.30
N GLN A 51 -5.61 -4.28 -17.24
CA GLN A 51 -4.81 -4.03 -16.03
C GLN A 51 -4.81 -2.54 -15.67
N VAL A 52 -4.67 -1.67 -16.67
CA VAL A 52 -4.76 -0.23 -16.47
C VAL A 52 -6.16 0.18 -16.04
N TRP A 53 -7.22 -0.38 -16.63
CA TRP A 53 -8.60 -0.13 -16.22
C TRP A 53 -8.88 -0.58 -14.78
N ILE A 54 -8.36 -1.74 -14.36
CA ILE A 54 -8.47 -2.21 -12.98
C ILE A 54 -7.79 -1.21 -12.03
N ILE A 55 -6.60 -0.71 -12.37
CA ILE A 55 -5.87 0.25 -11.55
C ILE A 55 -6.56 1.63 -11.55
N HIS A 56 -6.95 2.11 -12.72
CA HIS A 56 -7.55 3.43 -12.95
C HIS A 56 -8.99 3.54 -12.42
N GLY A 57 -9.75 2.43 -12.41
CA GLY A 57 -11.13 2.38 -11.90
C GLY A 57 -11.25 1.98 -10.42
N ALA A 58 -10.17 1.46 -9.80
CA ALA A 58 -10.21 1.02 -8.40
C ALA A 58 -10.28 2.18 -7.41
N TYR A 59 -9.58 3.26 -7.69
CA TYR A 59 -9.46 4.39 -6.79
C TYR A 59 -10.58 5.39 -7.11
N LYS A 60 -11.73 5.22 -6.45
CA LYS A 60 -12.85 6.18 -6.50
C LYS A 60 -12.42 7.47 -5.78
N ILE A 61 -11.78 8.40 -6.49
CA ILE A 61 -11.24 9.70 -6.00
C ILE A 61 -11.49 10.84 -7.00
N GLY A 62 -11.40 12.09 -6.51
CA GLY A 62 -11.44 13.29 -7.34
C GLY A 62 -12.69 13.38 -8.22
N GLU A 63 -12.47 13.65 -9.50
CA GLU A 63 -13.48 13.80 -10.56
C GLU A 63 -14.48 12.64 -10.65
N PHE A 64 -14.12 11.45 -10.16
CA PHE A 64 -15.06 10.33 -10.08
C PHE A 64 -16.32 10.71 -9.28
N TRP A 65 -16.14 11.41 -8.16
CA TRP A 65 -17.23 11.76 -7.25
C TRP A 65 -18.04 12.97 -7.73
N GLU A 66 -17.47 13.85 -8.55
CA GLU A 66 -18.16 15.03 -9.09
C GLU A 66 -19.37 14.65 -9.94
N LYS A 67 -19.32 13.48 -10.57
CA LYS A 67 -20.36 12.94 -11.44
C LYS A 67 -21.51 12.29 -10.67
N ILE A 68 -21.38 12.11 -9.35
CA ILE A 68 -22.38 11.46 -8.51
C ILE A 68 -23.11 12.51 -7.66
N PRO A 69 -24.41 12.76 -7.91
CA PRO A 69 -25.21 13.67 -7.09
C PRO A 69 -25.14 13.31 -5.61
N ASN A 70 -25.10 14.31 -4.71
CA ASN A 70 -24.98 14.18 -3.25
C ASN A 70 -23.65 13.60 -2.71
N TYR A 71 -22.69 13.26 -3.58
CA TYR A 71 -21.39 12.73 -3.17
C TYR A 71 -20.19 13.53 -3.69
N LYS A 72 -20.42 14.66 -4.37
CA LYS A 72 -19.39 15.54 -4.94
C LYS A 72 -18.33 15.97 -3.93
N GLN A 73 -18.71 16.16 -2.67
CA GLN A 73 -17.83 16.49 -1.56
C GLN A 73 -16.74 15.45 -1.29
N ARG A 74 -16.87 14.22 -1.80
CA ARG A 74 -15.85 13.17 -1.70
C ARG A 74 -14.76 13.26 -2.77
N GLY A 75 -14.92 14.16 -3.74
CA GLY A 75 -13.89 14.48 -4.72
C GLY A 75 -12.83 15.44 -4.18
N GLN A 76 -13.10 16.09 -3.03
CA GLN A 76 -12.20 17.03 -2.38
C GLN A 76 -11.67 16.47 -1.07
N CYS A 77 -10.46 16.89 -0.69
CA CYS A 77 -9.85 16.45 0.53
C CYS A 77 -10.54 17.12 1.72
N GLY A 78 -11.16 16.33 2.60
CA GLY A 78 -11.81 16.88 3.81
C GLY A 78 -10.88 17.54 4.85
N LEU A 79 -9.57 17.68 4.58
CA LEU A 79 -8.62 18.41 5.44
C LEU A 79 -8.27 19.78 4.87
N CYS A 80 -7.85 19.83 3.60
CA CYS A 80 -7.32 21.03 2.95
C CYS A 80 -8.15 21.51 1.75
N GLN A 81 -9.22 20.80 1.40
CA GLN A 81 -10.16 21.12 0.32
C GLN A 81 -9.59 21.08 -1.11
N SER A 82 -8.32 20.70 -1.29
CA SER A 82 -7.77 20.45 -2.62
C SER A 82 -8.46 19.25 -3.31
N PRO A 83 -8.53 19.22 -4.65
CA PRO A 83 -8.99 18.04 -5.37
C PRO A 83 -8.18 16.79 -4.99
N GLU A 84 -8.85 15.69 -4.65
CA GLU A 84 -8.15 14.47 -4.25
C GLU A 84 -7.61 13.71 -5.47
N SER A 85 -6.28 13.61 -5.56
CA SER A 85 -5.55 12.67 -6.40
C SER A 85 -4.76 11.65 -5.54
N ILE A 86 -4.15 10.64 -6.18
CA ILE A 86 -3.25 9.71 -5.47
C ILE A 86 -2.03 10.49 -4.93
N GLU A 87 -1.46 11.35 -5.77
CA GLU A 87 -0.31 12.20 -5.45
C GLU A 87 -0.63 13.10 -4.26
N HIS A 88 -1.82 13.72 -4.27
CA HIS A 88 -2.28 14.52 -3.14
C HIS A 88 -2.39 13.67 -1.88
N ILE A 89 -3.07 12.52 -1.93
CA ILE A 89 -3.30 11.68 -0.74
C ILE A 89 -1.99 11.18 -0.15
N LEU A 90 -1.03 10.79 -1.00
CA LEU A 90 0.22 10.19 -0.57
C LEU A 90 1.30 11.22 -0.22
N LEU A 91 1.43 12.31 -0.97
CA LEU A 91 2.60 13.19 -0.93
C LEU A 91 2.25 14.64 -0.58
N ASP A 92 1.26 15.23 -1.24
CA ASP A 92 1.03 16.69 -1.12
C ASP A 92 0.14 17.07 0.07
N CYS A 93 -0.71 16.16 0.53
CA CYS A 93 -1.63 16.43 1.62
C CYS A 93 -0.91 16.43 2.96
N ASP A 94 -0.97 17.55 3.66
CA ASP A 94 -0.43 17.73 5.01
C ASP A 94 -1.30 17.05 6.10
N SER A 95 -1.69 15.80 5.84
CA SER A 95 -2.45 14.99 6.78
C SER A 95 -1.56 14.44 7.88
N LEU A 96 -2.09 14.36 9.11
CA LEU A 96 -1.40 13.71 10.22
C LEU A 96 -1.00 12.27 9.87
N VAL A 97 -1.84 11.57 9.10
CA VAL A 97 -1.58 10.20 8.62
C VAL A 97 -0.33 10.14 7.75
N SER A 98 -0.27 10.94 6.67
CA SER A 98 0.85 10.95 5.73
C SER A 98 2.15 11.32 6.45
N ARG A 99 2.16 12.42 7.22
CA ARG A 99 3.33 12.86 7.98
C ARG A 99 3.86 11.79 8.93
N THR A 100 2.98 11.17 9.71
CA THR A 100 3.38 10.18 10.72
C THR A 100 3.95 8.93 10.08
N ILE A 101 3.30 8.43 9.03
CA ILE A 101 3.71 7.21 8.33
C ILE A 101 5.04 7.43 7.60
N TRP A 102 5.18 8.52 6.84
CA TRP A 102 6.42 8.79 6.12
C TRP A 102 7.58 9.10 7.05
N LYS A 103 7.34 9.78 8.17
CA LYS A 103 8.34 9.95 9.22
C LYS A 103 8.80 8.59 9.75
N ALA A 104 7.87 7.70 10.13
CA ALA A 104 8.21 6.37 10.63
C ALA A 104 8.98 5.52 9.59
N ALA A 105 8.56 5.56 8.32
CA ALA A 105 9.25 4.86 7.24
C ALA A 105 10.67 5.38 7.02
N ARG A 106 10.86 6.69 7.05
CA ARG A 106 12.19 7.32 6.97
C ARG A 106 13.06 6.95 8.17
N ASP A 107 12.51 7.04 9.38
CA ASP A 107 13.26 6.76 10.60
C ASP A 107 13.76 5.29 10.60
N LEU A 108 12.96 4.34 10.10
CA LEU A 108 13.35 2.94 9.96
C LEU A 108 14.35 2.71 8.81
N TRP A 109 14.23 3.48 7.73
CA TRP A 109 15.18 3.40 6.62
C TRP A 109 16.57 3.92 7.04
N CYS A 110 16.61 5.06 7.73
CA CYS A 110 17.85 5.71 8.15
C CYS A 110 18.61 4.89 9.21
N SER A 111 17.92 4.16 10.11
CA SER A 111 18.59 3.28 11.06
C SER A 111 19.41 2.18 10.39
N ASN A 112 19.03 1.74 9.18
CA ASN A 112 19.77 0.74 8.39
C ASN A 112 20.97 1.35 7.62
N LEU A 113 20.96 2.66 7.37
CA LEU A 113 22.08 3.33 6.69
C LEU A 113 23.29 3.53 7.59
N ILE A 114 23.06 3.74 8.89
CA ILE A 114 24.13 3.97 9.90
C ILE A 114 24.97 2.72 10.13
N THR A 115 24.41 1.52 9.94
CA THR A 115 25.07 0.25 10.28
C THR A 115 26.02 -0.29 9.20
N PHE A 116 26.01 0.23 7.97
CA PHE A 116 26.80 -0.34 6.87
C PHE A 116 27.29 0.70 5.85
N ASN A 117 28.19 1.58 6.27
CA ASN A 117 29.16 2.17 5.35
C ASN A 117 30.25 1.12 5.09
N ASN A 118 30.07 0.28 4.06
CA ASN A 118 31.15 -0.57 3.55
C ASN A 118 31.25 -0.47 2.02
N GLU A 119 32.50 -0.33 1.59
CA GLU A 119 33.00 0.17 0.31
C GLU A 119 32.95 -0.85 -0.83
N SER A 120 31.76 -1.25 -1.29
CA SER A 120 31.70 -1.97 -2.57
C SER A 120 30.47 -1.62 -3.37
N GLY A 121 30.69 -1.06 -4.56
CA GLY A 121 29.69 -0.62 -5.54
C GLY A 121 28.83 -1.74 -6.15
N LYS A 122 28.52 -2.80 -5.39
CA LYS A 122 27.65 -3.90 -5.80
C LYS A 122 26.20 -3.55 -5.43
N LYS A 123 25.27 -3.63 -6.38
CA LYS A 123 23.83 -3.39 -6.15
C LYS A 123 23.32 -4.17 -4.92
N MET A 124 22.95 -3.44 -3.87
CA MET A 124 22.41 -4.02 -2.63
C MET A 124 20.95 -4.43 -2.81
N THR A 125 20.72 -5.62 -3.38
CA THR A 125 19.38 -6.16 -3.67
C THR A 125 18.46 -6.20 -2.44
N GLY A 126 18.99 -6.45 -1.25
CA GLY A 126 18.23 -6.43 0.02
C GLY A 126 17.72 -5.03 0.39
N LYS A 127 18.55 -3.98 0.25
CA LYS A 127 18.17 -2.60 0.56
C LYS A 127 17.12 -2.08 -0.41
N SER A 128 17.27 -2.32 -1.71
CA SER A 128 16.24 -1.96 -2.70
C SER A 128 14.90 -2.64 -2.42
N ARG A 129 14.93 -3.92 -1.99
CA ARG A 129 13.73 -4.65 -1.59
C ARG A 129 13.09 -4.05 -0.34
N LEU A 130 13.87 -3.75 0.69
CA LEU A 130 13.39 -3.11 1.91
C LEU A 130 12.75 -1.75 1.60
N PHE A 131 13.41 -0.90 0.82
CA PHE A 131 12.88 0.40 0.41
C PHE A 131 11.50 0.25 -0.25
N ASN A 132 11.39 -0.66 -1.22
CA ASN A 132 10.13 -0.94 -1.90
C ASN A 132 9.04 -1.42 -0.93
N ILE A 133 9.39 -2.28 0.03
CA ILE A 133 8.44 -2.71 1.07
C ILE A 133 7.96 -1.50 1.88
N LEU A 134 8.88 -0.69 2.39
CA LEU A 134 8.54 0.47 3.21
C LEU A 134 7.64 1.45 2.45
N VAL A 135 7.98 1.77 1.20
CA VAL A 135 7.21 2.70 0.37
C VAL A 135 5.81 2.14 0.07
N LEU A 136 5.72 0.89 -0.40
CA LEU A 136 4.44 0.30 -0.81
C LEU A 136 3.50 0.06 0.36
N GLU A 137 3.99 -0.49 1.48
CA GLU A 137 3.18 -0.73 2.67
C GLU A 137 2.72 0.60 3.31
N SER A 138 3.58 1.62 3.30
CA SER A 138 3.24 2.96 3.78
C SER A 138 2.16 3.61 2.92
N ALA A 139 2.33 3.62 1.59
CA ALA A 139 1.37 4.20 0.67
C ALA A 139 0.00 3.49 0.77
N HIS A 140 0.00 2.16 0.83
CA HIS A 140 -1.23 1.39 1.00
C HIS A 140 -1.92 1.68 2.33
N LEU A 141 -1.17 1.81 3.44
CA LEU A 141 -1.76 2.15 4.72
C LEU A 141 -2.32 3.58 4.73
N ILE A 142 -1.62 4.57 4.16
CA ILE A 142 -2.11 5.95 4.02
C ILE A 142 -3.45 5.93 3.27
N TRP A 143 -3.50 5.24 2.14
CA TRP A 143 -4.72 5.07 1.35
C TRP A 143 -5.86 4.43 2.17
N LYS A 144 -5.57 3.35 2.90
CA LYS A 144 -6.55 2.64 3.73
C LYS A 144 -7.12 3.57 4.82
N LEU A 145 -6.27 4.30 5.52
CA LEU A 145 -6.69 5.23 6.58
C LEU A 145 -7.46 6.42 6.02
N ARG A 146 -7.12 6.91 4.82
CA ARG A 146 -7.95 7.88 4.08
C ARG A 146 -9.32 7.31 3.78
N CYS A 147 -9.42 6.07 3.30
CA CYS A 147 -10.71 5.44 3.04
C CYS A 147 -11.55 5.30 4.31
N GLU A 148 -10.96 4.90 5.43
CA GLU A 148 -11.66 4.87 6.72
C GLU A 148 -12.19 6.25 7.11
N ARG A 149 -11.36 7.29 7.00
CA ARG A 149 -11.73 8.68 7.29
C ARG A 149 -12.92 9.15 6.43
N THR A 150 -12.80 9.03 5.11
CA THR A 150 -13.75 9.62 4.15
C THR A 150 -15.01 8.77 3.99
N ILE A 151 -14.90 7.44 4.00
CA ILE A 151 -16.02 6.53 3.69
C ILE A 151 -16.66 6.00 4.96
N LYS A 152 -15.87 5.39 5.86
CA LYS A 152 -16.39 4.72 7.07
C LYS A 152 -16.85 5.74 8.12
N TYR A 153 -16.05 6.76 8.38
CA TYR A 153 -16.34 7.79 9.38
C TYR A 153 -16.97 9.04 8.81
N LYS A 154 -17.20 9.10 7.48
CA LYS A 154 -17.86 10.22 6.79
C LYS A 154 -17.24 11.60 7.11
N GLY A 155 -15.95 11.65 7.43
CA GLY A 155 -15.25 12.89 7.76
C GLY A 155 -15.46 13.41 9.20
N ILE A 156 -16.08 12.63 10.10
CA ILE A 156 -16.26 12.99 11.51
C ILE A 156 -14.89 13.05 12.21
N LYS A 157 -14.48 14.25 12.63
CA LYS A 157 -13.12 14.54 13.13
C LYS A 157 -12.80 13.82 14.44
N GLU A 158 -13.79 13.62 15.30
CA GLU A 158 -13.66 12.95 16.60
C GLU A 158 -13.32 11.46 16.45
N LYS A 159 -13.54 10.88 15.26
CA LYS A 159 -13.21 9.49 14.92
C LYS A 159 -11.89 9.36 14.16
N PHE A 160 -11.14 10.45 14.00
CA PHE A 160 -9.85 10.40 13.33
C PHE A 160 -8.84 9.70 14.23
N HIS A 161 -7.99 8.88 13.62
CA HIS A 161 -6.94 8.18 14.34
C HIS A 161 -5.95 9.18 14.94
N SER A 162 -5.59 8.96 16.19
CA SER A 162 -4.50 9.70 16.84
C SER A 162 -3.14 9.35 16.21
N GLU A 163 -2.15 10.22 16.40
CA GLU A 163 -0.78 9.97 15.91
C GLU A 163 -0.23 8.62 16.41
N THR A 164 -0.52 8.29 17.68
CA THR A 164 -0.10 7.03 18.30
C THR A 164 -0.75 5.81 17.63
N GLU A 165 -2.05 5.86 17.35
CA GLU A 165 -2.74 4.77 16.65
C GLU A 165 -2.24 4.60 15.22
N ILE A 166 -1.99 5.71 14.52
CA ILE A 166 -1.43 5.70 13.16
C ILE A 166 -0.06 5.02 13.16
N TYR A 167 0.84 5.46 14.05
CA TYR A 167 2.18 4.88 14.19
C TYR A 167 2.12 3.38 14.53
N ASN A 168 1.31 2.99 15.50
CA ASN A 168 1.19 1.58 15.91
C ASN A 168 0.60 0.70 14.80
N LYS A 169 -0.36 1.21 14.01
CA LYS A 169 -0.88 0.52 12.83
C LYS A 169 0.21 0.32 11.78
N TRP A 170 1.02 1.34 11.53
CA TRP A 170 2.14 1.24 10.59
C TRP A 170 3.18 0.21 11.06
N LEU A 171 3.59 0.30 12.33
CA LEU A 171 4.51 -0.67 12.92
C LEU A 171 3.97 -2.10 12.86
N HIS A 172 2.66 -2.28 13.08
CA HIS A 172 2.00 -3.58 12.94
C HIS A 172 2.04 -4.10 11.50
N VAL A 173 1.82 -3.23 10.49
CA VAL A 173 1.90 -3.60 9.08
C VAL A 173 3.31 -4.07 8.72
N ILE A 174 4.35 -3.34 9.13
CA ILE A 174 5.75 -3.71 8.85
C ILE A 174 6.12 -5.03 9.55
N ASN A 175 5.77 -5.21 10.83
CA ASN A 175 6.00 -6.46 11.54
C ASN A 175 5.24 -7.64 10.92
N THR A 176 4.03 -7.39 10.43
CA THR A 176 3.24 -8.40 9.72
C THR A 176 3.92 -8.78 8.40
N ARG A 177 4.48 -7.82 7.67
CA ARG A 177 5.25 -8.08 6.46
C ARG A 177 6.49 -8.91 6.74
N LEU A 178 7.26 -8.57 7.77
CA LEU A 178 8.40 -9.38 8.24
C LEU A 178 7.96 -10.81 8.56
N LYS A 179 6.86 -10.98 9.30
CA LYS A 179 6.29 -12.30 9.61
C LYS A 179 5.94 -13.08 8.34
N PHE A 180 5.30 -12.46 7.35
CA PHE A 180 4.98 -13.12 6.08
C PHE A 180 6.23 -13.50 5.29
N ASP A 181 7.22 -12.61 5.20
CA ASP A 181 8.49 -12.90 4.52
C ASP A 181 9.18 -14.13 5.12
N ARG A 182 9.15 -14.26 6.46
CA ARG A 182 9.67 -15.42 7.18
C ARG A 182 8.85 -16.69 6.92
N LEU A 183 7.52 -16.60 6.94
CA LEU A 183 6.66 -17.76 6.65
C LEU A 183 6.85 -18.26 5.22
N LEU A 184 7.06 -17.34 4.27
CA LEU A 184 7.26 -17.67 2.86
C LEU A 184 8.60 -18.35 2.59
N THR A 185 9.53 -18.45 3.55
CA THR A 185 10.78 -19.21 3.38
C THR A 185 10.61 -20.71 3.56
N ASP A 186 9.44 -21.18 4.00
CA ASP A 186 9.16 -22.61 4.19
C ASP A 186 9.14 -23.35 2.84
N SER A 187 10.26 -23.97 2.49
CA SER A 187 10.43 -24.75 1.27
C SER A 187 9.62 -26.04 1.26
N LYS A 188 9.27 -26.60 2.43
CA LYS A 188 8.41 -27.78 2.52
C LYS A 188 6.98 -27.42 2.10
N ARG A 189 6.50 -26.26 2.52
CA ARG A 189 5.14 -25.78 2.22
C ARG A 189 5.00 -25.15 0.84
N TYR A 190 5.99 -24.36 0.41
CA TYR A 190 5.89 -23.54 -0.81
C TYR A 190 6.78 -24.02 -1.96
N GLY A 191 7.61 -25.05 -1.75
CA GLY A 191 8.43 -25.66 -2.80
C GLY A 191 9.31 -24.63 -3.51
N LYS A 192 9.30 -24.67 -4.86
CA LYS A 192 10.07 -23.73 -5.71
C LYS A 192 9.59 -22.26 -5.62
N LYS A 193 8.41 -22.00 -5.04
CA LYS A 193 7.89 -20.63 -4.83
C LYS A 193 8.32 -20.04 -3.48
N ALA A 194 8.99 -20.81 -2.64
CA ALA A 194 9.49 -20.34 -1.36
C ALA A 194 10.51 -19.22 -1.56
N LEU A 195 10.45 -18.23 -0.68
CA LEU A 195 11.42 -17.15 -0.63
C LEU A 195 12.75 -17.70 -0.08
N LYS A 196 13.88 -17.32 -0.68
CA LYS A 196 15.18 -17.72 -0.15
C LYS A 196 15.41 -17.05 1.20
N VAL A 197 15.87 -17.83 2.19
CA VAL A 197 16.26 -17.34 3.53
C VAL A 197 17.24 -16.18 3.43
N GLU A 198 18.25 -16.30 2.57
CA GLU A 198 19.24 -15.26 2.31
C GLU A 198 18.61 -13.92 1.88
N THR A 199 17.53 -13.94 1.09
CA THR A 199 16.82 -12.72 0.70
C THR A 199 16.15 -12.05 1.89
N VAL A 200 15.57 -12.83 2.82
CA VAL A 200 14.94 -12.31 4.03
C VAL A 200 16.00 -11.71 4.96
N LEU A 201 17.08 -12.43 5.21
CA LEU A 201 18.21 -11.94 6.02
C LEU A 201 18.76 -10.63 5.45
N LYS A 202 19.07 -10.59 4.14
CA LYS A 202 19.56 -9.35 3.49
C LYS A 202 18.59 -8.18 3.51
N THR A 203 17.28 -8.44 3.65
CA THR A 203 16.27 -7.37 3.70
C THR A 203 16.15 -6.78 5.10
N TRP A 204 16.17 -7.62 6.13
CA TRP A 204 15.70 -7.27 7.47
C TRP A 204 16.79 -7.25 8.55
N SER A 205 17.99 -7.75 8.26
CA SER A 205 19.11 -7.66 9.23
C SER A 205 19.54 -6.20 9.41
N GLY A 206 20.00 -5.87 10.62
CA GLY A 206 20.30 -4.51 11.08
C GLY A 206 19.06 -3.70 11.48
N LEU A 207 17.87 -4.32 11.51
CA LEU A 207 16.60 -3.68 11.81
C LEU A 207 15.80 -4.40 12.88
N LEU A 208 16.33 -5.45 13.50
CA LEU A 208 15.57 -6.26 14.44
C LEU A 208 15.73 -5.76 15.87
N LEU A 209 14.67 -5.95 16.66
CA LEU A 209 14.73 -5.68 18.09
C LEU A 209 15.61 -6.73 18.78
N HIS A 210 16.62 -6.28 19.54
CA HIS A 210 17.59 -7.14 20.22
C HIS A 210 18.30 -8.12 19.27
N GLU A 211 18.71 -7.64 18.10
CA GLU A 211 19.34 -8.45 17.06
C GLU A 211 20.60 -9.19 17.55
N ASP A 212 21.36 -8.59 18.46
CA ASP A 212 22.56 -9.20 19.06
C ASP A 212 22.27 -10.52 19.81
N ASN A 213 21.01 -10.73 20.22
CA ASN A 213 20.57 -11.95 20.90
C ASN A 213 20.02 -13.01 19.94
N LEU A 214 19.99 -12.72 18.63
CA LEU A 214 19.48 -13.63 17.61
C LEU A 214 20.61 -14.39 16.92
N PRO A 215 20.40 -15.66 16.52
CA PRO A 215 21.37 -16.38 15.72
C PRO A 215 21.45 -15.78 14.30
N ASP A 216 22.57 -16.02 13.61
CA ASP A 216 22.80 -15.57 12.21
C ASP A 216 21.64 -15.91 11.28
N ASN A 217 20.99 -17.06 11.49
CA ASN A 217 19.76 -17.45 10.81
C ASN A 217 18.56 -17.40 11.77
N TRP A 218 18.05 -16.19 12.01
CA TRP A 218 16.92 -15.92 12.90
C TRP A 218 15.53 -16.17 12.27
N VAL A 219 15.44 -16.53 10.98
CA VAL A 219 14.17 -16.58 10.24
C VAL A 219 13.14 -17.52 10.89
N HIS A 220 13.60 -18.59 11.53
CA HIS A 220 12.75 -19.59 12.18
C HIS A 220 12.43 -19.30 13.66
N ASN A 221 12.97 -18.22 14.24
CA ASN A 221 12.83 -17.91 15.66
C ASN A 221 11.49 -17.23 15.97
N THR A 222 10.83 -17.58 17.07
CA THR A 222 9.63 -16.86 17.51
C THR A 222 9.98 -15.46 18.03
N GLY A 223 9.03 -14.53 17.99
CA GLY A 223 9.20 -13.20 18.62
C GLY A 223 10.07 -12.17 17.88
N VAL A 224 10.56 -12.47 16.67
CA VAL A 224 11.34 -11.49 15.88
C VAL A 224 10.47 -10.34 15.38
N LEU A 225 10.82 -9.12 15.77
CA LEU A 225 10.14 -7.86 15.44
C LEU A 225 11.15 -6.83 14.93
N VAL A 226 10.68 -5.83 14.17
CA VAL A 226 11.52 -4.67 13.84
C VAL A 226 11.83 -3.85 15.10
N GLY A 227 13.02 -3.24 15.14
CA GLY A 227 13.61 -2.52 16.27
C GLY A 227 12.89 -1.22 16.69
N MET A 228 11.66 -1.02 16.22
CA MET A 228 10.80 0.07 16.63
C MET A 228 9.79 -0.41 17.67
N ALA A 229 9.76 0.26 18.82
CA ALA A 229 8.79 -0.05 19.87
C ALA A 229 7.42 0.59 19.58
N PRO A 230 6.31 -0.09 19.92
CA PRO A 230 4.98 0.51 19.85
C PRO A 230 4.86 1.67 20.85
N ARG A 231 4.18 2.75 20.42
CA ARG A 231 3.87 3.89 21.27
C ARG A 231 2.71 3.56 22.20
N ARG A 232 2.75 4.05 23.45
CA ARG A 232 1.66 3.82 24.42
C ARG A 232 0.48 4.74 24.13
N PRO A 233 -0.77 4.24 24.12
CA PRO A 233 -1.95 5.08 24.06
C PRO A 233 -2.00 6.03 25.27
N PRO A 234 -2.44 7.28 25.11
CA PRO A 234 -2.66 8.19 26.23
C PRO A 234 -3.67 7.60 27.24
N GLY A 235 -3.39 7.71 28.55
CA GLY A 235 -4.36 7.39 29.62
C GLY A 235 -4.31 6.00 30.24
N ARG A 236 -3.31 5.16 29.90
CA ARG A 236 -3.02 3.92 30.66
C ARG A 236 -1.69 4.06 31.41
N ASN A 237 -1.75 4.62 32.62
CA ASN A 237 -0.66 4.54 33.58
C ASN A 237 -0.74 3.21 34.34
N ARG A 238 0.42 2.62 34.63
CA ARG A 238 0.53 1.51 35.58
C ARG A 238 0.27 2.03 36.99
#